data_AF-C0D3U9-F1
#
_entry.id   AF-C0D3U9-F1
#
_cell.length_a   1.000
_cell.length_b   1.000
_cell.length_c   1.000
_cell.angle_alpha   90.00
_cell.angle_beta   90.00
_cell.angle_gamma   90.00
#
_symmetry.space_group_name_H-M   'P 1'
#
loop_
_entity.id
_entity.type
_entity.pdbx_description
1 polymer ?
#
loop_
_entity_poly.entity_id
_entity_poly.type
_entity_poly.pdbx_seq_one_letter_code
_entity_poly.pdbx_strand_id
1 'polypeptide(L)'
;MVLNWHSDGCYELRDILIQLSYVAHFMTKRGLLRLTRHMLTEVLKQCAQDLEGIYLPAEPGCFIDKLEERTCVLENCFHVSGQPVYQFTHLQLQEYLTAQAILFGCSDPEDNQLHPVDVLKKYFDQPAWREIIVMVALQGDNRVTPALLEELLACAENNPDDNYYVSNLLFEMIVNFVPMRMDTRRRIYDLLFRANITDYEIRRIGEFMRDSRSGDFVQYITEQHRQSYEMEDTDFAFADAVIRIFECIERKEHPLELAQEMFLNFNDIKRQEAVFMLTIISWCKYCGVKGALSLYYQFTFHPQFVAAVREALLEEEYGWKDLVSSVKDMLLAGLLSDQAVLDEAVFCKAFQVYCSDSPKFGKELLSMFPITYESLMYDVEVTEEIRDRAREAYEEADPVDKAFAFTICALCKCWDVWKRGITDELVTLEGYYSQNRNKMDDAARIKMSQLRRQVYALGDLLSQGIEAYQAGEIKKARDTFMKAWGNTGAMNNLAYMLRRGEIGSVAYKGIEYSVPELLKAGVEAGEGFSLVNMALYECTEKGDFSFAAARAYIGRIDPDEVKGIFYWWIHAALKKEREGFLVLSWLMEAGFIDETPFGGRQEISRILEEYENGTERR
;
A
#
# COMPACT_ATOMS: atom_id res chain seq x y z
N MET A 1 4.22 -17.51 41.36
CA MET A 1 2.90 -17.67 41.99
C MET A 1 3.04 -18.70 43.09
N VAL A 2 3.01 -18.33 44.37
CA VAL A 2 3.01 -19.32 45.45
C VAL A 2 1.58 -19.83 45.54
N LEU A 3 1.33 -21.06 45.08
CA LEU A 3 0.12 -21.79 45.45
C LEU A 3 0.02 -21.67 46.96
N ASN A 4 -0.99 -20.98 47.49
CA ASN A 4 -1.16 -20.77 48.92
C ASN A 4 -1.63 -22.08 49.58
N TRP A 5 -0.80 -23.12 49.46
CA TRP A 5 -1.03 -24.47 49.92
C TRP A 5 -0.18 -24.69 51.16
N HIS A 6 -0.82 -24.60 52.32
CA HIS A 6 -0.24 -25.13 53.55
C HIS A 6 -0.44 -26.65 53.55
N SER A 7 0.62 -27.40 53.89
CA SER A 7 0.54 -28.86 54.02
C SER A 7 -0.58 -29.21 55.01
N ASP A 8 -1.60 -29.91 54.56
CA ASP A 8 -2.75 -30.35 55.37
C ASP A 8 -2.48 -31.70 56.06
N GLY A 9 -1.22 -32.17 56.03
CA GLY A 9 -0.79 -33.48 56.52
C GLY A 9 -1.13 -34.64 55.59
N CYS A 10 -1.86 -34.42 54.48
CA CYS A 10 -2.25 -35.47 53.54
C CYS A 10 -1.44 -35.43 52.24
N TYR A 11 -1.09 -34.23 51.74
CA TYR A 11 -0.35 -34.06 50.48
C TYR A 11 0.72 -32.98 50.60
N GLU A 12 1.94 -33.32 50.17
CA GLU A 12 3.06 -32.38 50.06
C GLU A 12 2.87 -31.46 48.84
N LEU A 13 3.25 -30.17 48.97
CA LEU A 13 3.11 -29.20 47.89
C LEU A 13 3.81 -29.65 46.60
N ARG A 14 4.95 -30.34 46.73
CA ARG A 14 5.70 -30.90 45.61
C ARG A 14 4.88 -31.92 44.81
N ASP A 15 4.21 -32.84 45.50
CA ASP A 15 3.44 -33.92 44.87
C ASP A 15 2.19 -33.39 44.17
N ILE A 16 1.62 -32.30 44.69
CA ILE A 16 0.51 -31.57 44.09
C ILE A 16 0.98 -30.87 42.81
N LEU A 17 2.12 -30.19 42.87
CA LEU A 17 2.72 -29.53 41.72
C LEU A 17 3.04 -30.51 40.60
N ILE A 18 3.56 -31.70 40.91
CA ILE A 18 3.84 -32.75 39.92
C ILE A 18 2.54 -33.15 39.20
N GLN A 19 1.49 -33.47 39.96
CA GLN A 19 0.20 -33.87 39.39
C GLN A 19 -0.44 -32.77 38.54
N LEU A 20 -0.44 -31.52 39.02
CA LEU A 20 -0.98 -30.39 38.28
C LEU A 20 -0.16 -30.06 37.02
N SER A 21 1.17 -30.19 37.09
CA SER A 21 2.06 -30.00 35.94
C SER A 21 1.82 -31.05 34.86
N TYR A 22 1.67 -32.32 35.26
CA TYR A 22 1.32 -33.39 34.34
C TYR A 22 -0.03 -33.14 33.66
N VAL A 23 -1.06 -32.75 34.42
CA VAL A 23 -2.39 -32.41 33.86
C VAL A 23 -2.30 -31.24 32.89
N ALA A 24 -1.59 -30.17 33.25
CA ALA A 24 -1.40 -29.01 32.38
C ALA A 24 -0.69 -29.38 31.07
N HIS A 25 0.40 -30.14 31.15
CA HIS A 25 1.11 -30.62 29.97
C HIS A 25 0.23 -31.52 29.09
N PHE A 26 -0.52 -32.44 29.69
CA PHE A 26 -1.47 -33.30 28.97
C PHE A 26 -2.50 -32.49 28.18
N MET A 27 -3.05 -31.45 28.82
CA MET A 27 -4.03 -30.55 28.22
C MET A 27 -3.41 -29.74 27.08
N THR A 28 -2.26 -29.09 27.31
CA THR A 28 -1.58 -28.25 26.33
C THR A 28 -1.15 -29.05 25.09
N LYS A 29 -0.52 -30.22 25.26
CA LYS A 29 -0.12 -31.13 24.16
C LYS A 29 -1.28 -31.52 23.25
N ARG A 30 -2.52 -31.44 23.75
CA ARG A 30 -3.76 -31.79 23.03
C ARG A 30 -4.60 -30.56 22.63
N GLY A 31 -4.11 -29.34 22.86
CA GLY A 31 -4.87 -28.11 22.58
C GLY A 31 -6.14 -27.98 23.43
N LEU A 32 -6.17 -28.59 24.62
CA LEU A 32 -7.32 -28.57 25.52
C LEU A 32 -7.20 -27.44 26.54
N LEU A 33 -8.31 -26.73 26.74
CA LEU A 33 -8.48 -25.78 27.85
C LEU A 33 -9.33 -26.35 28.98
N ARG A 34 -10.03 -27.47 28.73
CA ARG A 34 -11.06 -28.02 29.62
C ARG A 34 -11.04 -29.54 29.65
N LEU A 35 -11.39 -30.10 30.80
CA LEU A 35 -11.55 -31.55 31.01
C LEU A 35 -12.83 -31.83 31.79
N THR A 36 -13.54 -32.91 31.44
CA THR A 36 -14.59 -33.44 32.35
C THR A 36 -13.96 -34.05 33.59
N ARG A 37 -14.72 -34.19 34.69
CA ARG A 37 -14.25 -34.91 35.90
C ARG A 37 -13.70 -36.29 35.60
N HIS A 38 -14.37 -37.02 34.72
CA HIS A 38 -13.94 -38.35 34.30
C HIS A 38 -12.58 -38.29 33.59
N MET A 39 -12.41 -37.40 32.62
CA MET A 39 -11.11 -37.23 31.94
C MET A 39 -10.01 -36.82 32.91
N LEU A 40 -10.27 -35.87 33.82
CA LEU A 40 -9.29 -35.44 34.83
C LEU A 40 -8.88 -36.62 35.73
N THR A 41 -9.84 -37.45 36.14
CA THR A 41 -9.57 -38.67 36.92
C THR A 41 -8.67 -39.63 36.16
N GLU A 42 -8.93 -39.88 34.87
CA GLU A 42 -8.10 -40.76 34.05
C GLU A 42 -6.69 -40.19 33.82
N VAL A 43 -6.57 -38.86 33.61
CA VAL A 43 -5.26 -38.20 33.48
C VAL A 43 -4.44 -38.31 34.76
N LEU A 44 -5.07 -38.17 35.94
CA LEU A 44 -4.38 -38.33 37.23
C LEU A 44 -3.96 -39.78 37.49
N LYS A 45 -4.77 -40.76 37.06
CA LYS A 45 -4.36 -42.19 37.09
C LYS A 45 -3.17 -42.44 36.17
N GLN A 46 -3.19 -41.86 34.96
CA GLN A 46 -2.07 -41.98 34.02
C GLN A 46 -0.80 -41.33 34.59
N CYS A 47 -0.91 -40.15 35.22
CA CYS A 47 0.19 -39.50 35.94
C CYS A 47 0.83 -40.43 36.98
N ALA A 48 0.00 -41.09 37.80
CA ALA A 48 0.49 -42.01 38.83
C ALA A 48 1.20 -43.25 38.24
N GLN A 49 0.81 -43.69 37.04
CA GLN A 49 1.46 -44.79 36.32
C GLN A 49 2.78 -44.35 35.67
N ASP A 50 2.75 -43.23 34.94
CA ASP A 50 3.90 -42.73 34.17
C ASP A 50 5.05 -42.27 35.06
N LEU A 51 4.73 -41.76 36.25
CA LEU A 51 5.68 -41.23 37.22
C LEU A 51 5.80 -42.12 38.47
N GLU A 52 5.58 -43.43 38.32
CA GLU A 52 5.64 -44.41 39.42
C GLU A 52 6.97 -44.29 40.18
N GLY A 53 6.89 -44.12 41.51
CA GLY A 53 8.05 -44.00 42.39
C GLY A 53 8.72 -42.62 42.44
N ILE A 54 8.25 -41.63 41.67
CA ILE A 54 8.79 -40.26 41.65
C ILE A 54 8.15 -39.39 42.76
N TYR A 55 6.88 -39.64 43.06
CA TYR A 55 6.05 -38.88 44.00
C TYR A 55 5.01 -39.78 44.69
N LEU A 56 4.33 -39.28 45.72
CA LEU A 56 3.23 -40.00 46.36
C LEU A 56 1.88 -39.59 45.74
N PRO A 57 1.25 -40.44 44.90
CA PRO A 57 0.00 -40.09 44.24
C PRO A 57 -1.16 -39.92 45.22
N ALA A 58 -1.91 -38.85 45.01
CA ALA A 58 -3.20 -38.68 45.67
C ALA A 58 -4.23 -39.61 45.03
N GLU A 59 -5.20 -40.08 45.80
CA GLU A 59 -6.37 -40.75 45.21
C GLU A 59 -7.10 -39.71 44.35
N PRO A 60 -7.30 -39.96 43.04
CA PRO A 60 -7.77 -38.93 42.11
C PRO A 60 -9.09 -38.26 42.51
N GLY A 61 -10.06 -39.02 43.04
CA GLY A 61 -11.34 -38.46 43.48
C GLY A 61 -11.16 -37.47 44.63
N CYS A 62 -10.50 -37.91 45.69
CA CYS A 62 -10.16 -37.09 46.86
C CYS A 62 -9.31 -35.86 46.48
N PHE A 63 -8.39 -36.02 45.52
CA PHE A 63 -7.55 -34.92 45.05
C PHE A 63 -8.38 -33.85 44.33
N ILE A 64 -9.28 -34.25 43.44
CA ILE A 64 -10.19 -33.34 42.73
C ILE A 64 -11.09 -32.60 43.73
N ASP A 65 -11.68 -33.31 44.70
CA ASP A 65 -12.52 -32.68 45.72
C ASP A 65 -11.77 -31.59 46.50
N LYS A 66 -10.51 -31.84 46.86
CA LYS A 66 -9.65 -30.84 47.52
C LYS A 66 -9.28 -29.66 46.63
N LEU A 67 -9.13 -29.88 45.32
CA LEU A 67 -8.90 -28.79 44.36
C LEU A 67 -10.16 -27.93 44.21
N GLU A 68 -11.35 -28.52 44.23
CA GLU A 68 -12.63 -27.79 44.18
C GLU A 68 -12.84 -26.88 45.38
N GLU A 69 -12.42 -27.33 46.57
CA GLU A 69 -12.45 -26.51 47.80
C GLU A 69 -11.50 -25.30 47.73
N ARG A 70 -10.56 -25.28 46.77
CA ARG A 70 -9.52 -24.25 46.63
C ARG A 70 -9.61 -23.55 45.27
N THR A 71 -10.36 -22.46 45.26
CA THR A 71 -10.80 -21.69 44.08
C THR A 71 -9.71 -21.07 43.19
N CYS A 72 -8.42 -21.26 43.47
CA CYS A 72 -7.34 -20.49 42.85
C CYS A 72 -6.50 -21.26 41.81
N VAL A 73 -6.82 -22.53 41.54
CA VAL A 73 -6.00 -23.41 40.70
C VAL A 73 -6.81 -24.01 39.57
N LEU A 74 -7.87 -24.71 39.93
CA LEU A 74 -8.77 -25.40 39.02
C LEU A 74 -10.19 -24.95 39.34
N GLU A 75 -10.94 -24.51 38.34
CA GLU A 75 -12.32 -24.05 38.51
C GLU A 75 -13.30 -25.02 37.84
N ASN A 76 -14.39 -25.31 38.55
CA ASN A 76 -15.56 -25.97 37.98
C ASN A 76 -16.38 -24.91 37.22
N CYS A 77 -16.24 -24.86 35.89
CA CYS A 77 -16.78 -23.77 35.10
C CYS A 77 -18.24 -24.01 34.66
N PHE A 78 -18.61 -25.25 34.32
CA PHE A 78 -19.98 -25.65 33.97
C PHE A 78 -20.15 -27.18 34.03
N HIS A 79 -21.40 -27.65 33.88
CA HIS A 79 -21.72 -29.07 33.86
C HIS A 79 -22.17 -29.52 32.46
N VAL A 80 -21.69 -30.68 32.00
CA VAL A 80 -22.10 -31.34 30.75
C VAL A 80 -22.69 -32.70 31.12
N SER A 81 -23.96 -32.94 30.77
CA SER A 81 -24.66 -34.20 31.10
C SER A 81 -24.60 -34.58 32.58
N GLY A 82 -24.64 -33.57 33.47
CA GLY A 82 -24.54 -33.76 34.93
C GLY A 82 -23.11 -33.97 35.46
N GLN A 83 -22.09 -33.98 34.60
CA GLN A 83 -20.68 -34.08 35.00
C GLN A 83 -20.03 -32.69 35.04
N PRO A 84 -19.27 -32.35 36.09
CA PRO A 84 -18.56 -31.08 36.14
C PRO A 84 -17.40 -31.06 35.13
N VAL A 85 -17.17 -29.88 34.56
CA VAL A 85 -16.08 -29.56 33.64
C VAL A 85 -15.14 -28.59 34.32
N TYR A 86 -13.86 -28.91 34.26
CA TYR A 86 -12.78 -28.17 34.90
C TYR A 86 -11.89 -27.48 33.89
N GLN A 87 -11.38 -26.31 34.27
CA GLN A 87 -10.26 -25.63 33.60
C GLN A 87 -9.33 -25.02 34.65
N PHE A 88 -8.09 -24.70 34.27
CA PHE A 88 -7.26 -23.85 35.11
C PHE A 88 -7.88 -22.45 35.21
N THR A 89 -7.77 -21.83 36.38
CA THR A 89 -8.36 -20.50 36.64
C THR A 89 -7.84 -19.43 35.68
N HIS A 90 -6.58 -19.57 35.23
CA HIS A 90 -5.98 -18.72 34.19
C HIS A 90 -5.17 -19.56 33.21
N LEU A 91 -5.16 -19.18 31.92
CA LEU A 91 -4.34 -19.83 30.91
C LEU A 91 -2.84 -19.77 31.27
N GLN A 92 -2.38 -18.62 31.79
CA GLN A 92 -1.00 -18.45 32.27
C GLN A 92 -0.60 -19.46 33.35
N LEU A 93 -1.55 -19.95 34.14
CA LEU A 93 -1.27 -21.00 35.13
C LEU A 93 -1.06 -22.35 34.45
N GLN A 94 -1.88 -22.68 33.45
CA GLN A 94 -1.68 -23.88 32.64
C GLN A 94 -0.33 -23.82 31.90
N GLU A 95 0.03 -22.67 31.32
CA GLU A 95 1.31 -22.46 30.64
C GLU A 95 2.49 -22.61 31.60
N TYR A 96 2.42 -22.00 32.79
CA TYR A 96 3.41 -22.14 33.85
C TYR A 96 3.60 -23.59 34.29
N LEU A 97 2.51 -24.30 34.57
CA LEU A 97 2.56 -25.70 34.99
C LEU A 97 3.04 -26.62 33.85
N THR A 98 2.76 -26.27 32.59
CA THR A 98 3.32 -26.98 31.43
C THR A 98 4.84 -26.79 31.36
N ALA A 99 5.34 -25.56 31.56
CA ALA A 99 6.79 -25.30 31.61
C ALA A 99 7.48 -26.08 32.75
N GLN A 100 6.84 -26.17 33.91
CA GLN A 100 7.30 -26.99 35.04
C GLN A 100 7.35 -28.47 34.68
N ALA A 101 6.33 -29.00 33.99
CA ALA A 101 6.30 -30.39 33.56
C ALA A 101 7.50 -30.75 32.67
N ILE A 102 7.83 -29.86 31.73
CA ILE A 102 8.95 -30.03 30.80
C ILE A 102 10.30 -29.96 31.54
N LEU A 103 10.47 -28.97 32.43
CA LEU A 103 11.73 -28.78 33.15
C LEU A 103 12.04 -29.90 34.15
N PHE A 104 11.03 -30.42 34.82
CA PHE A 104 11.19 -31.39 35.91
C PHE A 104 10.87 -32.83 35.50
N GLY A 105 10.59 -33.09 34.22
CA GLY A 105 10.25 -34.43 33.74
C GLY A 105 8.98 -34.97 34.42
N CYS A 106 7.98 -34.11 34.61
CA CYS A 106 6.68 -34.47 35.21
C CYS A 106 5.61 -34.57 34.12
N SER A 107 5.95 -35.21 32.99
CA SER A 107 5.10 -35.37 31.81
C SER A 107 4.98 -36.84 31.40
N ASP A 108 4.53 -37.11 30.18
CA ASP A 108 4.43 -38.49 29.68
C ASP A 108 5.83 -39.09 29.38
N PRO A 109 5.96 -40.44 29.32
CA PRO A 109 7.27 -41.09 29.20
C PRO A 109 8.04 -40.76 27.92
N GLU A 110 7.35 -40.33 26.86
CA GLU A 110 7.98 -39.92 25.60
C GLU A 110 8.75 -38.62 25.80
N ASP A 111 8.08 -37.58 26.32
CA ASP A 111 8.70 -36.27 26.52
C ASP A 111 9.70 -36.28 27.71
N ASN A 112 9.48 -37.09 28.76
CA ASN A 112 10.41 -37.21 29.90
C ASN A 112 11.79 -37.79 29.54
N GLN A 113 11.92 -38.51 28.42
CA GLN A 113 13.19 -39.06 27.94
C GLN A 113 14.03 -38.04 27.17
N LEU A 114 13.42 -36.93 26.77
CA LEU A 114 14.04 -35.90 25.95
C LEU A 114 14.64 -34.79 26.82
N HIS A 115 15.62 -34.09 26.27
CA HIS A 115 16.05 -32.83 26.86
C HIS A 115 14.90 -31.80 26.72
N PRO A 116 14.68 -30.89 27.69
CA PRO A 116 13.61 -29.89 27.62
C PRO A 116 13.55 -29.10 26.29
N VAL A 117 14.71 -28.83 25.70
CA VAL A 117 14.80 -28.16 24.39
C VAL A 117 14.21 -29.03 23.29
N ASP A 118 14.54 -30.32 23.25
CA ASP A 118 14.06 -31.25 22.21
C ASP A 118 12.54 -31.46 22.28
N VAL A 119 11.94 -31.37 23.48
CA VAL A 119 10.48 -31.35 23.65
C VAL A 119 9.86 -30.14 22.96
N LEU A 120 10.50 -28.97 23.08
CA LEU A 120 9.97 -27.69 22.61
C LEU A 120 10.20 -27.42 21.12
N LYS A 121 11.23 -28.01 20.49
CA LYS A 121 11.61 -27.74 19.08
C LYS A 121 10.44 -27.79 18.11
N LYS A 122 9.54 -28.76 18.28
CA LYS A 122 8.35 -28.97 17.42
C LYS A 122 7.24 -27.92 17.58
N TYR A 123 7.42 -26.96 18.49
CA TYR A 123 6.42 -25.95 18.85
C TYR A 123 6.91 -24.50 18.64
N PHE A 124 8.11 -24.28 18.11
CA PHE A 124 8.68 -22.94 17.93
C PHE A 124 7.87 -22.07 16.97
N ASP A 125 7.17 -22.68 16.01
CA ASP A 125 6.28 -22.04 15.04
C ASP A 125 4.82 -21.93 15.53
N GLN A 126 4.53 -22.34 16.77
CA GLN A 126 3.17 -22.39 17.31
C GLN A 126 2.93 -21.27 18.33
N PRO A 127 2.13 -20.23 18.00
CA PRO A 127 1.87 -19.10 18.90
C PRO A 127 1.32 -19.49 20.27
N ALA A 128 0.56 -20.60 20.34
CA ALA A 128 -0.02 -21.11 21.58
C ALA A 128 1.03 -21.61 22.59
N TRP A 129 2.26 -21.88 22.15
CA TRP A 129 3.36 -22.35 22.99
C TRP A 129 4.34 -21.25 23.39
N ARG A 130 4.14 -20.02 22.90
CA ARG A 130 5.06 -18.90 23.12
C ARG A 130 5.38 -18.68 24.59
N GLU A 131 4.36 -18.54 25.43
CA GLU A 131 4.53 -18.28 26.87
C GLU A 131 5.23 -19.44 27.58
N ILE A 132 4.96 -20.68 27.16
CA ILE A 132 5.59 -21.88 27.72
C ILE A 132 7.08 -21.88 27.42
N ILE A 133 7.47 -21.60 26.17
CA ILE A 133 8.88 -21.54 25.76
C ILE A 133 9.61 -20.44 26.55
N VAL A 134 9.02 -19.26 26.68
CA VAL A 134 9.59 -18.15 27.48
C VAL A 134 9.72 -18.55 28.95
N MET A 135 8.72 -19.19 29.54
CA MET A 135 8.78 -19.65 30.94
C MET A 135 9.82 -20.75 31.16
N VAL A 136 9.99 -21.67 30.21
CA VAL A 136 11.07 -22.67 30.24
C VAL A 136 12.43 -21.99 30.17
N ALA A 137 12.59 -20.96 29.32
CA ALA A 137 13.83 -20.19 29.25
C ALA A 137 14.13 -19.42 30.54
N LEU A 138 13.12 -18.82 31.17
CA LEU A 138 13.25 -18.08 32.43
C LEU A 138 13.60 -18.94 33.64
N GLN A 139 13.06 -20.17 33.68
CA GLN A 139 13.18 -21.07 34.82
C GLN A 139 14.22 -22.17 34.62
N GLY A 140 14.71 -22.33 33.39
CA GLY A 140 15.74 -23.28 33.03
C GLY A 140 17.04 -23.05 33.78
N ASP A 141 17.80 -24.13 33.95
CA ASP A 141 19.12 -24.06 34.55
C ASP A 141 20.18 -23.57 33.54
N ASN A 142 21.43 -23.56 33.99
CA ASN A 142 22.60 -23.20 33.20
C ASN A 142 22.95 -24.19 32.06
N ARG A 143 22.14 -25.24 31.85
CA ARG A 143 22.21 -26.13 30.67
C ARG A 143 21.03 -25.89 29.74
N VAL A 144 19.80 -25.81 30.28
CA VAL A 144 18.57 -25.69 29.50
C VAL A 144 18.47 -24.33 28.83
N THR A 145 18.62 -23.22 29.57
CA THR A 145 18.41 -21.88 29.01
C THR A 145 19.39 -21.55 27.88
N PRO A 146 20.71 -21.76 28.03
CA PRO A 146 21.64 -21.51 26.93
C PRO A 146 21.40 -22.42 25.72
N ALA A 147 21.06 -23.71 25.94
CA ALA A 147 20.78 -24.63 24.85
C ALA A 147 19.51 -24.22 24.07
N LEU A 148 18.47 -23.74 24.76
CA LEU A 148 17.26 -23.24 24.12
C LEU A 148 17.54 -21.99 23.26
N LEU A 149 18.33 -21.05 23.79
CA LEU A 149 18.71 -19.84 23.06
C LEU A 149 19.54 -20.16 21.81
N GLU A 150 20.52 -21.05 21.91
CA GLU A 150 21.33 -21.46 20.76
C GLU A 150 20.50 -22.21 19.71
N GLU A 151 19.54 -23.04 20.13
CA GLU A 151 18.64 -23.71 19.18
C GLU A 151 17.75 -22.70 18.44
N LEU A 152 17.14 -21.74 19.16
CA LEU A 152 16.33 -20.69 18.53
C LEU A 152 17.16 -19.83 17.57
N LEU A 153 18.39 -19.47 17.95
CA LEU A 153 19.33 -18.76 17.08
C LEU A 153 19.64 -19.59 15.82
N ALA A 154 20.00 -20.87 15.98
CA ALA A 154 20.27 -21.75 14.86
C ALA A 154 19.05 -21.90 13.94
N CYS A 155 17.84 -22.02 14.48
CA CYS A 155 16.61 -22.07 13.69
C CYS A 155 16.40 -20.80 12.87
N ALA A 156 16.58 -19.62 13.48
CA ALA A 156 16.39 -18.35 12.81
C ALA A 156 17.49 -18.04 11.76
N GLU A 157 18.73 -18.44 12.02
CA GLU A 157 19.86 -18.28 11.08
C GLU A 157 19.79 -19.23 9.88
N ASN A 158 19.29 -20.46 10.08
CA ASN A 158 19.22 -21.46 9.00
C ASN A 158 18.05 -21.24 8.02
N ASN A 159 17.00 -20.52 8.44
CA ASN A 159 15.81 -20.26 7.62
C ASN A 159 15.42 -18.77 7.66
N PRO A 160 16.25 -17.85 7.13
CA PRO A 160 16.02 -16.41 7.25
C PRO A 160 14.69 -15.95 6.64
N ASP A 161 14.21 -16.62 5.60
CA ASP A 161 12.97 -16.26 4.88
C ASP A 161 11.69 -16.77 5.57
N ASP A 162 11.80 -17.67 6.56
CA ASP A 162 10.66 -18.30 7.25
C ASP A 162 10.94 -18.48 8.76
N ASN A 163 11.42 -17.41 9.40
CA ASN A 163 11.75 -17.41 10.83
C ASN A 163 10.86 -16.50 11.69
N TYR A 164 9.77 -15.93 11.15
CA TYR A 164 8.96 -14.91 11.83
C TYR A 164 8.62 -15.23 13.29
N TYR A 165 8.15 -16.46 13.57
CA TYR A 165 7.80 -16.87 14.94
C TYR A 165 9.03 -17.03 15.85
N VAL A 166 10.12 -17.58 15.31
CA VAL A 166 11.37 -17.81 16.07
C VAL A 166 12.06 -16.49 16.38
N SER A 167 12.11 -15.56 15.42
CA SER A 167 12.63 -14.21 15.59
C SER A 167 11.87 -13.45 16.68
N ASN A 168 10.53 -13.52 16.66
CA ASN A 168 9.71 -12.94 17.71
C ASN A 168 9.95 -13.61 19.08
N LEU A 169 10.13 -14.94 19.14
CA LEU A 169 10.51 -15.64 20.37
C LEU A 169 11.85 -15.17 20.92
N LEU A 170 12.87 -15.01 20.07
CA LEU A 170 14.17 -14.47 20.47
C LEU A 170 14.04 -13.08 21.06
N PHE A 171 13.21 -12.21 20.46
CA PHE A 171 12.97 -10.90 21.03
C PHE A 171 12.22 -10.97 22.37
N GLU A 172 11.26 -11.90 22.51
CA GLU A 172 10.62 -12.16 23.80
C GLU A 172 11.61 -12.59 24.88
N MET A 173 12.67 -13.34 24.56
CA MET A 173 13.71 -13.67 25.53
C MET A 173 14.42 -12.42 26.05
N ILE A 174 14.63 -11.41 25.20
CA ILE A 174 15.20 -10.11 25.60
C ILE A 174 14.24 -9.34 26.49
N VAL A 175 13.00 -9.13 26.02
CA VAL A 175 12.01 -8.28 26.71
C VAL A 175 11.58 -8.87 28.05
N ASN A 176 11.57 -10.20 28.17
CA ASN A 176 11.28 -10.89 29.44
C ASN A 176 12.52 -11.07 30.33
N PHE A 177 13.69 -10.56 29.92
CA PHE A 177 14.93 -10.59 30.70
C PHE A 177 15.42 -12.01 31.03
N VAL A 178 15.32 -12.92 30.07
CA VAL A 178 15.89 -14.26 30.19
C VAL A 178 17.39 -14.16 30.48
N PRO A 179 17.92 -14.88 31.49
CA PRO A 179 19.34 -14.85 31.81
C PRO A 179 20.18 -15.36 30.63
N MET A 180 21.04 -14.50 30.08
CA MET A 180 21.91 -14.85 28.95
C MET A 180 23.21 -14.04 28.97
N ARG A 181 24.22 -14.51 28.24
CA ARG A 181 25.49 -13.78 28.06
C ARG A 181 25.27 -12.58 27.15
N MET A 182 26.09 -11.54 27.33
CA MET A 182 26.02 -10.32 26.51
C MET A 182 26.28 -10.61 25.03
N ASP A 183 27.20 -11.52 24.71
CA ASP A 183 27.49 -11.88 23.31
C ASP A 183 26.27 -12.54 22.64
N THR A 184 25.57 -13.44 23.34
CA THR A 184 24.33 -14.05 22.86
C THR A 184 23.24 -13.00 22.65
N ARG A 185 23.09 -12.08 23.60
CA ARG A 185 22.14 -10.96 23.50
C ARG A 185 22.39 -10.07 22.27
N ARG A 186 23.65 -9.70 22.04
CA ARG A 186 24.02 -8.86 20.89
C ARG A 186 23.88 -9.60 19.56
N ARG A 187 24.18 -10.89 19.51
CA ARG A 187 23.88 -11.74 18.35
C ARG A 187 22.38 -11.77 18.03
N ILE A 188 21.51 -11.78 19.04
CA ILE A 188 20.07 -11.63 18.84
C ILE A 188 19.75 -10.24 18.25
N TYR A 189 20.35 -9.16 18.76
CA TYR A 189 20.12 -7.83 18.18
C TYR A 189 20.55 -7.75 16.71
N ASP A 190 21.73 -8.28 16.38
CA ASP A 190 22.24 -8.31 15.01
C ASP A 190 21.34 -9.12 14.08
N LEU A 191 20.83 -10.25 14.56
CA LEU A 191 19.94 -11.11 13.77
C LEU A 191 18.60 -10.44 13.47
N LEU A 192 18.04 -9.74 14.46
CA LEU A 192 16.69 -9.18 14.36
C LEU A 192 16.64 -7.79 13.74
N PHE A 193 17.59 -6.92 14.09
CA PHE A 193 17.45 -5.47 13.88
C PHE A 193 18.43 -4.89 12.88
N ARG A 194 19.35 -5.69 12.34
CA ARG A 194 20.34 -5.21 11.39
C ARG A 194 19.71 -4.70 10.11
N ALA A 195 18.85 -5.47 9.45
CA ALA A 195 18.37 -5.11 8.10
C ALA A 195 16.94 -4.54 8.06
N ASN A 196 16.03 -5.07 8.89
CA ASN A 196 14.59 -4.80 8.78
C ASN A 196 13.92 -4.78 10.16
N ILE A 197 12.62 -4.49 10.19
CA ILE A 197 11.79 -4.57 11.39
C ILE A 197 10.35 -4.97 11.05
N THR A 198 9.67 -5.64 11.98
CA THR A 198 8.28 -6.09 11.88
C THR A 198 7.32 -5.25 12.73
N ASP A 199 6.01 -5.37 12.48
CA ASP A 199 4.96 -4.70 13.26
C ASP A 199 4.95 -5.15 14.73
N TYR A 200 5.34 -6.41 14.97
CA TYR A 200 5.49 -6.97 16.30
C TYR A 200 6.64 -6.30 17.04
N GLU A 201 7.82 -6.27 16.42
CA GLU A 201 9.02 -5.67 16.99
C GLU A 201 8.85 -4.18 17.27
N ILE A 202 8.23 -3.40 16.38
CA ILE A 202 7.94 -1.98 16.63
C ILE A 202 7.13 -1.80 17.92
N ARG A 203 6.06 -2.59 18.10
CA ARG A 203 5.22 -2.51 19.30
C ARG A 203 5.99 -2.92 20.54
N ARG A 204 6.77 -4.01 20.47
CA ARG A 204 7.53 -4.54 21.59
C ARG A 204 8.70 -3.66 21.99
N ILE A 205 9.39 -2.99 21.06
CA ILE A 205 10.40 -1.97 21.37
C ILE A 205 9.76 -0.82 22.16
N GLY A 206 8.61 -0.31 21.72
CA GLY A 206 7.92 0.77 22.41
C GLY A 206 7.47 0.43 23.84
N GLU A 207 7.15 -0.84 24.11
CA GLU A 207 6.88 -1.33 25.46
C GLU A 207 8.17 -1.52 26.27
N PHE A 208 9.21 -2.08 25.64
CA PHE A 208 10.49 -2.38 26.26
C PHE A 208 11.26 -1.13 26.69
N MET A 209 11.20 -0.05 25.91
CA MET A 209 11.87 1.22 26.24
C MET A 209 11.40 1.84 27.56
N ARG A 210 10.18 1.53 27.99
CA ARG A 210 9.66 1.99 29.30
C ARG A 210 10.31 1.28 30.48
N ASP A 211 11.01 0.17 30.24
CA ASP A 211 11.76 -0.56 31.26
C ASP A 211 13.19 0.02 31.35
N SER A 212 13.65 0.29 32.58
CA SER A 212 14.97 0.86 32.84
C SER A 212 16.14 -0.04 32.41
N ARG A 213 15.89 -1.32 32.16
CA ARG A 213 16.88 -2.30 31.71
C ARG A 213 17.05 -2.33 30.18
N SER A 214 16.32 -1.51 29.43
CA SER A 214 16.46 -1.36 27.97
C SER A 214 17.73 -0.61 27.53
N GLY A 215 18.48 -0.01 28.47
CA GLY A 215 19.62 0.85 28.15
C GLY A 215 20.72 0.20 27.29
N ASP A 216 21.02 -1.09 27.49
CA ASP A 216 21.99 -1.82 26.64
C ASP A 216 21.49 -1.97 25.20
N PHE A 217 20.21 -2.26 25.01
CA PHE A 217 19.59 -2.34 23.68
C PHE A 217 19.67 -1.00 22.95
N VAL A 218 19.21 0.08 23.60
CA VAL A 218 19.23 1.43 23.03
C VAL A 218 20.66 1.84 22.67
N GLN A 219 21.61 1.65 23.58
CA GLN A 219 23.00 2.01 23.35
C GLN A 219 23.62 1.20 22.19
N TYR A 220 23.37 -0.10 22.13
CA TYR A 220 23.92 -0.97 21.10
C TYR A 220 23.39 -0.61 19.71
N ILE A 221 22.06 -0.50 19.56
CA ILE A 221 21.41 -0.19 18.28
C ILE A 221 21.85 1.18 17.77
N THR A 222 21.82 2.22 18.61
CA THR A 222 22.26 3.56 18.20
C THR A 222 23.74 3.58 17.80
N GLU A 223 24.62 2.88 18.52
CA GLU A 223 26.04 2.85 18.19
C GLU A 223 26.33 2.05 16.91
N GLN A 224 25.64 0.93 16.69
CA GLN A 224 25.79 0.15 15.46
C GLN A 224 25.24 0.90 14.24
N HIS A 225 24.10 1.59 14.36
CA HIS A 225 23.59 2.46 13.30
C HIS A 225 24.59 3.58 12.95
N ARG A 226 25.18 4.23 13.96
CA ARG A 226 26.22 5.26 13.75
C ARG A 226 27.44 4.71 13.01
N GLN A 227 27.91 3.52 13.37
CA GLN A 227 29.04 2.86 12.71
C GLN A 227 28.70 2.46 11.27
N SER A 228 27.49 1.95 11.04
CA SER A 228 26.97 1.64 9.71
C SER A 228 26.93 2.86 8.81
N TYR A 229 26.44 3.98 9.34
CA TYR A 229 26.40 5.26 8.61
C TYR A 229 27.79 5.69 8.13
N GLU A 230 28.81 5.58 8.99
CA GLU A 230 30.21 5.90 8.66
C GLU A 230 30.77 4.99 7.54
N MET A 231 30.15 3.84 7.30
CA MET A 231 30.49 2.88 6.23
C MET A 231 29.59 2.98 4.99
N GLU A 232 28.75 4.02 4.90
CA GLU A 232 27.77 4.20 3.83
C GLU A 232 26.69 3.10 3.74
N ASP A 233 26.32 2.54 4.90
CA ASP A 233 25.29 1.50 5.01
C ASP A 233 24.15 1.94 5.97
N THR A 234 23.03 1.22 5.92
CA THR A 234 21.77 1.48 6.62
C THR A 234 21.46 0.46 7.71
N ASP A 235 22.43 -0.38 8.09
CA ASP A 235 22.26 -1.36 9.15
C ASP A 235 21.76 -0.67 10.44
N PHE A 236 20.78 -1.28 11.09
CA PHE A 236 20.11 -0.83 12.32
C PHE A 236 19.29 0.46 12.20
N ALA A 237 19.21 1.09 11.03
CA ALA A 237 18.52 2.36 10.86
C ALA A 237 17.02 2.29 11.21
N PHE A 238 16.34 1.19 10.84
CA PHE A 238 14.94 0.97 11.19
C PHE A 238 14.71 0.86 12.70
N ALA A 239 15.54 0.09 13.40
CA ALA A 239 15.42 -0.09 14.84
C ALA A 239 15.77 1.19 15.61
N ASP A 240 16.81 1.91 15.19
CA ASP A 240 17.17 3.21 15.77
C ASP A 240 16.06 4.25 15.53
N ALA A 241 15.45 4.27 14.34
CA ALA A 241 14.31 5.14 14.06
C ALA A 241 13.11 4.85 14.98
N VAL A 242 12.80 3.57 15.24
CA VAL A 242 11.75 3.20 16.20
C VAL A 242 12.08 3.69 17.60
N ILE A 243 13.34 3.54 18.05
CA ILE A 243 13.81 4.07 19.33
C ILE A 243 13.57 5.59 19.39
N ARG A 244 14.01 6.34 18.37
CA ARG A 244 13.82 7.81 18.32
C ARG A 244 12.36 8.22 18.36
N ILE A 245 11.49 7.50 17.64
CA ILE A 245 10.05 7.74 17.65
C ILE A 245 9.49 7.57 19.06
N PHE A 246 9.83 6.48 19.76
CA PHE A 246 9.29 6.25 21.10
C PHE A 246 9.92 7.17 22.16
N GLU A 247 11.19 7.55 22.03
CA GLU A 247 11.81 8.59 22.87
C GLU A 247 11.07 9.93 22.74
N CYS A 248 10.70 10.31 21.51
CA CYS A 248 9.90 11.50 21.20
C CYS A 248 8.51 11.42 21.86
N ILE A 249 7.84 10.26 21.75
CA ILE A 249 6.53 10.03 22.37
C ILE A 249 6.61 10.13 23.90
N GLU A 250 7.65 9.56 24.53
CA GLU A 250 7.85 9.64 25.98
C GLU A 250 8.09 11.08 26.47
N ARG A 251 8.74 11.90 25.63
CA ARG A 251 8.90 13.35 25.86
C ARG A 251 7.62 14.16 25.58
N LYS A 252 6.55 13.51 25.12
CA LYS A 252 5.27 14.13 24.72
C LYS A 252 5.40 15.09 23.53
N GLU A 253 6.34 14.82 22.65
CA GLU A 253 6.56 15.53 21.40
C GLU A 253 5.85 14.80 20.24
N HIS A 254 5.78 15.43 19.07
CA HIS A 254 5.14 14.87 17.88
C HIS A 254 6.20 14.25 16.94
N PRO A 255 6.22 12.91 16.73
CA PRO A 255 7.30 12.27 15.96
C PRO A 255 7.43 12.74 14.51
N LEU A 256 6.32 13.02 13.82
CA LEU A 256 6.37 13.57 12.45
C LEU A 256 6.83 15.04 12.42
N GLU A 257 6.64 15.78 13.52
CA GLU A 257 7.12 17.17 13.63
C GLU A 257 8.64 17.17 13.85
N LEU A 258 9.13 16.30 14.74
CA LEU A 258 10.55 16.07 14.93
C LEU A 258 11.23 15.60 13.63
N ALA A 259 10.62 14.66 12.91
CA ALA A 259 11.19 14.15 11.66
C ALA A 259 11.30 15.24 10.57
N GLN A 260 10.29 16.11 10.39
CA GLN A 260 10.42 17.22 9.43
C GLN A 260 11.49 18.23 9.86
N GLU A 261 11.63 18.52 11.15
CA GLU A 261 12.65 19.44 11.66
C GLU A 261 14.07 18.87 11.44
N MET A 262 14.23 17.57 11.71
CA MET A 262 15.47 16.82 11.47
C MET A 262 15.85 16.83 9.99
N PHE A 263 14.89 16.63 9.09
CA PHE A 263 15.12 16.68 7.65
C PHE A 263 15.58 18.06 7.16
N LEU A 264 14.97 19.13 7.69
CA LEU A 264 15.20 20.50 7.24
C LEU A 264 16.48 21.15 7.78
N ASN A 265 16.82 20.89 9.05
CA ASN A 265 17.74 21.77 9.80
C ASN A 265 19.04 21.11 10.26
N PHE A 266 19.21 19.80 10.03
CA PHE A 266 20.35 19.05 10.57
C PHE A 266 21.26 18.48 9.47
N ASN A 267 22.37 17.89 9.91
CA ASN A 267 23.35 17.23 9.05
C ASN A 267 22.81 15.93 8.43
N ASP A 268 23.57 15.38 7.48
CA ASP A 268 23.18 14.22 6.67
C ASP A 268 22.73 13.00 7.50
N ILE A 269 23.41 12.67 8.61
CA ILE A 269 23.02 11.57 9.50
C ILE A 269 21.64 11.79 10.14
N LYS A 270 21.35 13.01 10.60
CA LYS A 270 20.04 13.33 11.18
C LYS A 270 18.94 13.42 10.13
N ARG A 271 19.28 13.85 8.91
CA ARG A 271 18.37 13.79 7.77
C ARG A 271 18.01 12.34 7.44
N GLN A 272 18.98 11.43 7.45
CA GLN A 272 18.73 10.01 7.22
C GLN A 272 17.89 9.37 8.35
N GLU A 273 18.20 9.66 9.62
CA GLU A 273 17.34 9.25 10.74
C GLU A 273 15.89 9.71 10.53
N ALA A 274 15.68 10.95 10.09
CA ALA A 274 14.36 11.48 9.75
C ALA A 274 13.67 10.67 8.64
N VAL A 275 14.38 10.33 7.57
CA VAL A 275 13.86 9.49 6.47
C VAL A 275 13.34 8.16 7.02
N PHE A 276 14.11 7.46 7.85
CA PHE A 276 13.67 6.19 8.44
C PHE A 276 12.51 6.35 9.43
N MET A 277 12.47 7.44 10.22
CA MET A 277 11.31 7.74 11.06
C MET A 277 10.04 7.92 10.23
N LEU A 278 10.12 8.68 9.14
CA LEU A 278 9.02 8.91 8.20
C LEU A 278 8.56 7.60 7.56
N THR A 279 9.49 6.75 7.15
CA THR A 279 9.22 5.41 6.59
C THR A 279 8.43 4.57 7.59
N ILE A 280 8.91 4.43 8.83
CA ILE A 280 8.25 3.62 9.88
C ILE A 280 6.84 4.11 10.19
N ILE A 281 6.67 5.43 10.39
CA ILE A 281 5.37 5.98 10.75
C ILE A 281 4.38 5.82 9.59
N SER A 282 4.84 6.04 8.36
CA SER A 282 4.03 5.91 7.16
C SER A 282 3.61 4.46 6.93
N TRP A 283 4.56 3.53 7.01
CA TRP A 283 4.32 2.08 6.94
C TRP A 283 3.29 1.63 7.97
N CYS A 284 3.47 2.02 9.25
CA CYS A 284 2.52 1.70 10.30
C CYS A 284 1.11 2.24 9.99
N LYS A 285 1.02 3.46 9.43
CA LYS A 285 -0.26 4.09 9.09
C LYS A 285 -1.00 3.33 7.99
N TYR A 286 -0.33 3.00 6.89
CA TYR A 286 -1.02 2.36 5.76
C TYR A 286 -1.26 0.86 5.96
N CYS A 287 -0.41 0.17 6.74
CA CYS A 287 -0.66 -1.21 7.19
C CYS A 287 -1.69 -1.29 8.34
N GLY A 288 -2.15 -0.15 8.87
CA GLY A 288 -3.15 -0.12 9.94
C GLY A 288 -2.65 -0.66 11.28
N VAL A 289 -1.35 -0.53 11.55
CA VAL A 289 -0.73 -0.97 12.82
C VAL A 289 -1.32 -0.17 13.97
N LYS A 290 -1.98 -0.86 14.90
CA LYS A 290 -2.59 -0.23 16.08
C LYS A 290 -1.54 -0.03 17.18
N GLY A 291 -1.56 1.13 17.83
CA GLY A 291 -0.65 1.42 18.94
C GLY A 291 -0.46 2.92 19.18
N ALA A 292 0.58 3.29 19.92
CA ALA A 292 0.89 4.68 20.25
C ALA A 292 1.02 5.60 19.02
N LEU A 293 1.55 5.07 17.91
CA LEU A 293 1.73 5.81 16.64
C LEU A 293 0.41 6.28 16.03
N SER A 294 -0.69 5.55 16.27
CA SER A 294 -1.99 5.85 15.67
C SER A 294 -2.55 7.22 16.06
N LEU A 295 -2.12 7.77 17.20
CA LEU A 295 -2.48 9.10 17.66
C LEU A 295 -1.89 10.24 16.81
N TYR A 296 -0.88 9.94 15.99
CA TYR A 296 -0.10 10.91 15.22
C TYR A 296 -0.36 10.84 13.72
N TYR A 297 -1.28 9.98 13.26
CA TYR A 297 -1.56 9.79 11.83
C TYR A 297 -2.26 10.97 11.16
N GLN A 298 -2.92 11.82 11.96
CA GLN A 298 -3.55 13.06 11.52
C GLN A 298 -2.53 14.19 11.60
N PHE A 299 -1.74 14.33 10.55
CA PHE A 299 -0.67 15.32 10.47
C PHE A 299 -0.61 15.90 9.05
N THR A 300 -0.20 17.16 8.94
CA THR A 300 0.03 17.84 7.66
C THR A 300 1.40 18.48 7.71
N PHE A 301 2.28 18.09 6.79
CA PHE A 301 3.63 18.63 6.72
C PHE A 301 3.64 20.12 6.34
N HIS A 302 4.62 20.84 6.84
CA HIS A 302 4.84 22.24 6.46
C HIS A 302 5.24 22.33 4.97
N PRO A 303 4.76 23.32 4.19
CA PRO A 303 5.10 23.46 2.77
C PRO A 303 6.60 23.51 2.48
N GLN A 304 7.39 24.08 3.41
CA GLN A 304 8.86 24.10 3.29
C GLN A 304 9.48 22.70 3.30
N PHE A 305 8.96 21.78 4.14
CA PHE A 305 9.39 20.39 4.15
C PHE A 305 9.04 19.70 2.83
N VAL A 306 7.81 19.90 2.33
CA VAL A 306 7.35 19.33 1.06
C VAL A 306 8.23 19.78 -0.11
N ALA A 307 8.57 21.08 -0.15
CA ALA A 307 9.50 21.62 -1.14
C ALA A 307 10.91 21.02 -1.01
N ALA A 308 11.43 20.88 0.22
CA ALA A 308 12.74 20.29 0.46
C ALA A 308 12.81 18.81 0.03
N VAL A 309 11.76 18.03 0.29
CA VAL A 309 11.65 16.64 -0.20
C VAL A 309 11.67 16.60 -1.71
N ARG A 310 10.92 17.50 -2.37
CA ARG A 310 10.90 17.62 -3.83
C ARG A 310 12.29 17.95 -4.40
N GLU A 311 13.01 18.93 -3.85
CA GLU A 311 14.37 19.25 -4.31
C GLU A 311 15.33 18.07 -4.10
N ALA A 312 15.26 17.40 -2.95
CA ALA A 312 16.11 16.26 -2.67
C ALA A 312 15.88 15.07 -3.64
N LEU A 313 14.66 14.92 -4.18
CA LEU A 313 14.39 13.94 -5.24
C LEU A 313 15.07 14.29 -6.57
N LEU A 314 15.33 15.57 -6.85
CA LEU A 314 15.97 16.05 -8.07
C LEU A 314 17.50 15.97 -8.02
N GLU A 315 18.09 16.13 -6.84
CA GLU A 315 19.55 16.28 -6.68
C GLU A 315 20.33 14.95 -6.63
N GLU A 316 19.66 13.80 -6.45
CA GLU A 316 20.31 12.48 -6.31
C GLU A 316 21.42 12.45 -5.24
N GLU A 317 21.23 13.17 -4.14
CA GLU A 317 22.19 13.22 -3.04
C GLU A 317 22.34 11.85 -2.32
N TYR A 318 23.34 11.77 -1.44
CA TYR A 318 23.52 10.63 -0.55
C TYR A 318 22.23 10.28 0.21
N GLY A 319 21.84 9.00 0.19
CA GLY A 319 20.57 8.52 0.79
C GLY A 319 19.33 8.66 -0.10
N TRP A 320 19.48 9.02 -1.39
CA TRP A 320 18.36 9.15 -2.34
C TRP A 320 17.48 7.88 -2.42
N LYS A 321 18.08 6.69 -2.34
CA LYS A 321 17.35 5.41 -2.29
C LYS A 321 16.36 5.35 -1.11
N ASP A 322 16.82 5.69 0.07
CA ASP A 322 16.02 5.61 1.30
C ASP A 322 14.93 6.68 1.27
N LEU A 323 15.25 7.86 0.72
CA LEU A 323 14.29 8.93 0.49
C LEU A 323 13.18 8.49 -0.47
N VAL A 324 13.50 7.88 -1.61
CA VAL A 324 12.51 7.38 -2.58
C VAL A 324 11.58 6.35 -1.92
N SER A 325 12.15 5.43 -1.13
CA SER A 325 11.37 4.44 -0.38
C SER A 325 10.44 5.10 0.65
N SER A 326 10.96 6.09 1.39
CA SER A 326 10.19 6.86 2.37
C SER A 326 9.06 7.67 1.72
N VAL A 327 9.32 8.31 0.57
CA VAL A 327 8.31 9.06 -0.20
C VAL A 327 7.20 8.13 -0.69
N LYS A 328 7.55 6.94 -1.18
CA LYS A 328 6.58 5.91 -1.53
C LYS A 328 5.66 5.58 -0.35
N ASP A 329 6.23 5.31 0.82
CA ASP A 329 5.45 4.98 2.01
C ASP A 329 4.58 6.16 2.48
N MET A 330 5.11 7.39 2.47
CA MET A 330 4.36 8.61 2.80
C MET A 330 3.16 8.85 1.88
N LEU A 331 3.31 8.59 0.58
CA LEU A 331 2.23 8.69 -0.42
C LEU A 331 1.17 7.60 -0.21
N LEU A 332 1.58 6.35 0.02
CA LEU A 332 0.66 5.25 0.35
C LEU A 332 -0.12 5.53 1.64
N ALA A 333 0.54 6.13 2.63
CA ALA A 333 -0.06 6.57 3.89
C ALA A 333 -0.94 7.82 3.78
N GLY A 334 -0.93 8.51 2.63
CA GLY A 334 -1.61 9.79 2.44
C GLY A 334 -1.13 10.87 3.41
N LEU A 335 0.14 10.81 3.84
CA LEU A 335 0.80 11.88 4.61
C LEU A 335 1.39 12.95 3.68
N LEU A 336 1.72 12.56 2.45
CA LEU A 336 2.19 13.44 1.39
C LEU A 336 1.18 13.44 0.23
N SER A 337 0.98 14.60 -0.39
CA SER A 337 0.17 14.72 -1.60
C SER A 337 1.03 14.45 -2.83
N ASP A 338 0.56 13.62 -3.74
CA ASP A 338 1.23 13.32 -5.01
C ASP A 338 1.47 14.60 -5.83
N GLN A 339 0.45 15.44 -5.98
CA GLN A 339 0.53 16.71 -6.72
C GLN A 339 1.55 17.71 -6.17
N ALA A 340 1.96 17.57 -4.92
CA ALA A 340 2.89 18.52 -4.29
C ALA A 340 4.36 18.16 -4.50
N VAL A 341 4.66 16.89 -4.84
CA VAL A 341 6.04 16.37 -4.91
C VAL A 341 6.34 15.67 -6.23
N LEU A 342 5.35 15.07 -6.88
CA LEU A 342 5.51 14.31 -8.12
C LEU A 342 5.08 15.14 -9.34
N ASP A 343 5.86 16.17 -9.67
CA ASP A 343 5.63 17.01 -10.84
C ASP A 343 6.45 16.56 -12.08
N GLU A 344 6.34 17.32 -13.18
CA GLU A 344 7.03 17.02 -14.44
C GLU A 344 8.55 16.99 -14.31
N ALA A 345 9.15 17.82 -13.44
CA ALA A 345 10.60 17.83 -13.26
C ALA A 345 11.07 16.55 -12.57
N VAL A 346 10.36 16.15 -11.50
CA VAL A 346 10.64 14.89 -10.79
C VAL A 346 10.36 13.69 -11.70
N PHE A 347 9.33 13.77 -12.57
CA PHE A 347 9.04 12.73 -13.55
C PHE A 347 10.19 12.55 -14.54
N CYS A 348 10.66 13.64 -15.16
CA CYS A 348 11.76 13.60 -16.10
C CYS A 348 13.02 13.02 -15.47
N LYS A 349 13.31 13.40 -14.21
CA LYS A 349 14.41 12.83 -13.44
C LYS A 349 14.23 11.33 -13.21
N ALA A 350 13.06 10.90 -12.71
CA ALA A 350 12.75 9.48 -12.48
C ALA A 350 12.85 8.65 -13.77
N PHE A 351 12.36 9.20 -14.88
CA PHE A 351 12.43 8.58 -16.20
C PHE A 351 13.87 8.44 -16.70
N GLN A 352 14.69 9.48 -16.53
CA GLN A 352 16.12 9.44 -16.85
C GLN A 352 16.83 8.33 -16.07
N VAL A 353 16.57 8.19 -14.77
CA VAL A 353 17.15 7.12 -13.94
C VAL A 353 16.67 5.75 -14.38
N TYR A 354 15.37 5.60 -14.68
CA TYR A 354 14.80 4.35 -15.17
C TYR A 354 15.41 3.90 -16.50
N CYS A 355 15.84 4.85 -17.34
CA CYS A 355 16.51 4.57 -18.61
C CYS A 355 18.02 4.29 -18.46
N SER A 356 18.61 4.53 -17.29
CA SER A 356 20.04 4.32 -17.01
C SER A 356 20.39 2.84 -16.76
N ASP A 357 21.68 2.56 -16.58
CA ASP A 357 22.21 1.22 -16.24
C ASP A 357 21.82 0.73 -14.83
N SER A 358 21.20 1.58 -13.99
CA SER A 358 20.74 1.25 -12.62
C SER A 358 19.27 1.62 -12.41
N PRO A 359 18.33 0.94 -13.08
CA PRO A 359 16.94 1.39 -13.23
C PRO A 359 16.08 1.23 -11.97
N LYS A 360 16.57 0.53 -10.92
CA LYS A 360 15.75 0.11 -9.77
C LYS A 360 15.03 1.27 -9.07
N PHE A 361 15.73 2.38 -8.84
CA PHE A 361 15.18 3.49 -8.08
C PHE A 361 14.31 4.41 -8.95
N GLY A 362 14.67 4.57 -10.23
CA GLY A 362 13.80 5.21 -11.22
C GLY A 362 12.48 4.46 -11.36
N LYS A 363 12.52 3.11 -11.37
CA LYS A 363 11.34 2.24 -11.34
C LYS A 363 10.46 2.54 -10.12
N GLU A 364 11.05 2.59 -8.92
CA GLU A 364 10.31 2.83 -7.69
C GLU A 364 9.64 4.21 -7.68
N LEU A 365 10.37 5.27 -8.03
CA LEU A 365 9.83 6.63 -8.08
C LEU A 365 8.75 6.78 -9.16
N LEU A 366 8.98 6.28 -10.38
CA LEU A 366 7.99 6.28 -11.46
C LEU A 366 6.72 5.53 -11.09
N SER A 367 6.84 4.41 -10.38
CA SER A 367 5.69 3.60 -9.98
C SER A 367 4.73 4.32 -9.04
N MET A 368 5.17 5.41 -8.41
CA MET A 368 4.36 6.22 -7.49
C MET A 368 3.60 7.34 -8.18
N PHE A 369 3.94 7.70 -9.41
CA PHE A 369 3.26 8.78 -10.13
C PHE A 369 1.76 8.49 -10.29
N PRO A 370 0.90 9.50 -10.12
CA PRO A 370 -0.51 9.34 -10.37
C PRO A 370 -0.75 9.20 -11.87
N ILE A 371 -1.68 8.34 -12.27
CA ILE A 371 -2.11 8.26 -13.66
C ILE A 371 -3.19 9.31 -13.89
N THR A 372 -2.81 10.42 -14.53
CA THR A 372 -3.70 11.53 -14.91
C THR A 372 -3.40 11.91 -16.36
N TYR A 373 -4.29 12.65 -17.02
CA TYR A 373 -3.99 13.18 -18.35
C TYR A 373 -2.72 14.02 -18.38
N GLU A 374 -2.47 14.80 -17.32
CA GLU A 374 -1.26 15.62 -17.22
C GLU A 374 0.00 14.75 -17.20
N SER A 375 0.05 13.73 -16.33
CA SER A 375 1.23 12.88 -16.20
C SER A 375 1.49 11.99 -17.42
N LEU A 376 0.43 11.57 -18.12
CA LEU A 376 0.53 10.82 -19.38
C LEU A 376 1.06 11.66 -20.55
N MET A 377 0.98 12.99 -20.43
CA MET A 377 1.38 13.96 -21.46
C MET A 377 2.71 14.64 -21.17
N TYR A 378 3.45 14.22 -20.12
CA TYR A 378 4.80 14.70 -19.88
C TYR A 378 5.72 14.40 -21.07
N ASP A 379 6.56 15.39 -21.39
CA ASP A 379 7.36 15.40 -22.61
C ASP A 379 8.64 14.57 -22.45
N VAL A 380 8.50 13.26 -22.60
CA VAL A 380 9.62 12.31 -22.63
C VAL A 380 9.56 11.46 -23.89
N GLU A 381 10.75 11.20 -24.46
CA GLU A 381 10.90 10.31 -25.60
C GLU A 381 10.82 8.85 -25.13
N VAL A 382 9.73 8.17 -25.49
CA VAL A 382 9.52 6.75 -25.18
C VAL A 382 9.72 5.90 -26.43
N THR A 383 10.91 5.33 -26.56
CA THR A 383 11.28 4.39 -27.64
C THR A 383 10.56 3.04 -27.47
N GLU A 384 10.52 2.22 -28.53
CA GLU A 384 9.91 0.88 -28.43
C GLU A 384 10.65 -0.01 -27.41
N GLU A 385 11.98 0.09 -27.34
CA GLU A 385 12.80 -0.65 -26.37
C GLU A 385 12.42 -0.35 -24.91
N ILE A 386 12.09 0.91 -24.60
CA ILE A 386 11.61 1.30 -23.27
C ILE A 386 10.22 0.71 -22.99
N ARG A 387 9.34 0.66 -24.00
CA ARG A 387 8.00 0.07 -23.85
C ARG A 387 8.07 -1.43 -23.65
N ASP A 388 8.93 -2.12 -24.37
CA ASP A 388 9.12 -3.57 -24.25
C ASP A 388 9.69 -3.91 -22.88
N ARG A 389 10.70 -3.18 -22.41
CA ARG A 389 11.23 -3.31 -21.04
C ARG A 389 10.13 -3.13 -19.97
N ALA A 390 9.27 -2.13 -20.13
CA ALA A 390 8.18 -1.88 -19.20
C ALA A 390 7.15 -3.02 -19.21
N ARG A 391 6.78 -3.53 -20.40
CA ARG A 391 5.86 -4.67 -20.56
C ARG A 391 6.42 -5.95 -19.94
N GLU A 392 7.67 -6.29 -20.23
CA GLU A 392 8.35 -7.46 -19.63
C GLU A 392 8.35 -7.36 -18.10
N ALA A 393 8.75 -6.20 -17.56
CA ALA A 393 8.74 -5.97 -16.12
C ALA A 393 7.33 -6.07 -15.50
N TYR A 394 6.29 -5.68 -16.23
CA TYR A 394 4.91 -5.86 -15.80
C TYR A 394 4.46 -7.31 -15.89
N GLU A 395 4.79 -8.05 -16.94
CA GLU A 395 4.44 -9.46 -17.12
C GLU A 395 5.10 -10.37 -16.08
N GLU A 396 6.37 -10.11 -15.75
CA GLU A 396 7.15 -10.89 -14.79
C GLU A 396 6.93 -10.47 -13.34
N ALA A 397 6.34 -9.29 -13.08
CA ALA A 397 6.14 -8.81 -11.71
C ALA A 397 5.29 -9.77 -10.86
N ASP A 398 5.75 -9.96 -9.62
CA ASP A 398 5.03 -10.65 -8.57
C ASP A 398 3.75 -9.90 -8.18
N PRO A 399 2.78 -10.57 -7.51
CA PRO A 399 1.54 -9.93 -7.07
C PRO A 399 1.75 -8.64 -6.27
N VAL A 400 2.79 -8.55 -5.44
CA VAL A 400 3.06 -7.33 -4.64
C VAL A 400 3.48 -6.13 -5.51
N ASP A 401 4.12 -6.38 -6.67
CA ASP A 401 4.67 -5.35 -7.54
C ASP A 401 3.81 -5.06 -8.78
N LYS A 402 2.85 -5.94 -9.12
CA LYS A 402 2.06 -5.86 -10.37
C LYS A 402 1.38 -4.52 -10.58
N ALA A 403 0.74 -3.99 -9.54
CA ALA A 403 0.08 -2.68 -9.57
C ALA A 403 1.08 -1.52 -9.78
N PHE A 404 2.27 -1.62 -9.20
CA PHE A 404 3.32 -0.62 -9.37
C PHE A 404 3.89 -0.65 -10.79
N ALA A 405 4.12 -1.85 -11.34
CA ALA A 405 4.56 -2.02 -12.72
C ALA A 405 3.52 -1.56 -13.75
N PHE A 406 2.22 -1.73 -13.46
CA PHE A 406 1.13 -1.17 -14.28
C PHE A 406 1.27 0.35 -14.45
N THR A 407 1.59 1.08 -13.38
CA THR A 407 1.81 2.53 -13.45
C THR A 407 2.93 2.89 -14.42
N ILE A 408 4.05 2.16 -14.37
CA ILE A 408 5.19 2.41 -15.25
C ILE A 408 4.81 2.16 -16.71
N CYS A 409 4.10 1.06 -17.01
CA CYS A 409 3.61 0.79 -18.36
C CYS A 409 2.68 1.88 -18.89
N ALA A 410 1.76 2.37 -18.05
CA ALA A 410 0.87 3.47 -18.42
C ALA A 410 1.65 4.74 -18.76
N LEU A 411 2.62 5.13 -17.92
CA LEU A 411 3.47 6.31 -18.13
C LEU A 411 4.44 6.15 -19.31
N CYS A 412 4.87 4.92 -19.60
CA CYS A 412 5.62 4.57 -20.81
C CYS A 412 4.73 4.42 -22.06
N LYS A 413 3.44 4.80 -21.99
CA LYS A 413 2.54 4.79 -23.15
C LYS A 413 2.41 3.40 -23.79
N CYS A 414 2.50 2.33 -22.98
CA CYS A 414 2.36 0.95 -23.46
C CYS A 414 0.95 0.62 -23.97
N TRP A 415 -0.05 1.37 -23.51
CA TRP A 415 -1.46 1.24 -23.88
C TRP A 415 -2.04 2.58 -24.35
N ASP A 416 -3.00 2.51 -25.25
CA ASP A 416 -3.75 3.68 -25.72
C ASP A 416 -4.66 4.19 -24.60
N VAL A 417 -4.40 5.42 -24.15
CA VAL A 417 -5.11 6.11 -23.07
C VAL A 417 -6.34 6.89 -23.57
N TRP A 418 -6.47 7.05 -24.88
CA TRP A 418 -7.62 7.70 -25.52
C TRP A 418 -8.68 6.68 -25.97
N LYS A 419 -8.34 5.39 -25.95
CA LYS A 419 -9.26 4.26 -26.15
C LYS A 419 -9.46 3.51 -24.83
N ARG A 420 -10.19 2.40 -24.90
CA ARG A 420 -10.37 1.48 -23.77
C ARG A 420 -9.09 0.72 -23.37
N GLY A 421 -7.96 0.91 -24.05
CA GLY A 421 -6.73 0.12 -23.84
C GLY A 421 -6.27 0.06 -22.38
N ILE A 422 -6.04 1.21 -21.74
CA ILE A 422 -5.64 1.24 -20.32
C ILE A 422 -6.75 0.72 -19.37
N THR A 423 -8.01 0.91 -19.73
CA THR A 423 -9.16 0.48 -18.91
C THR A 423 -9.35 -1.04 -19.00
N ASP A 424 -9.22 -1.61 -20.19
CA ASP A 424 -9.31 -3.05 -20.44
C ASP A 424 -8.16 -3.76 -19.72
N GLU A 425 -6.95 -3.20 -19.74
CA GLU A 425 -5.82 -3.76 -19.00
C GLU A 425 -6.01 -3.64 -17.48
N LEU A 426 -6.59 -2.55 -16.97
CA LEU A 426 -6.96 -2.48 -15.56
C LEU A 426 -7.93 -3.60 -15.18
N VAL A 427 -8.91 -3.92 -16.02
CA VAL A 427 -9.85 -5.04 -15.80
C VAL A 427 -9.09 -6.38 -15.76
N THR A 428 -8.10 -6.58 -16.64
CA THR A 428 -7.21 -7.74 -16.61
C THR A 428 -6.46 -7.84 -15.29
N LEU A 429 -5.87 -6.73 -14.82
CA LEU A 429 -5.16 -6.65 -13.54
C LEU A 429 -6.07 -6.93 -12.34
N GLU A 430 -7.31 -6.43 -12.36
CA GLU A 430 -8.33 -6.75 -11.34
C GLU A 430 -8.69 -8.25 -11.34
N GLY A 431 -8.76 -8.86 -12.53
CA GLY A 431 -8.93 -10.30 -12.68
C GLY A 431 -7.75 -11.09 -12.09
N TYR A 432 -6.52 -10.67 -12.37
CA TYR A 432 -5.29 -11.27 -11.83
C TYR A 432 -5.27 -11.22 -10.29
N TYR A 433 -5.60 -10.07 -9.70
CA TYR A 433 -5.64 -9.92 -8.24
C TYR A 433 -6.78 -10.69 -7.59
N SER A 434 -7.91 -10.85 -8.28
CA SER A 434 -9.01 -11.69 -7.81
C SER A 434 -8.57 -13.16 -7.66
N GLN A 435 -7.65 -13.63 -8.52
CA GLN A 435 -7.07 -14.97 -8.46
C GLN A 435 -5.92 -15.09 -7.44
N ASN A 436 -5.23 -13.98 -7.13
CA ASN A 436 -4.03 -13.94 -6.27
C ASN A 436 -4.25 -13.18 -4.95
N ARG A 437 -5.48 -13.11 -4.45
CA ARG A 437 -5.86 -12.25 -3.31
C ARG A 437 -5.00 -12.41 -2.06
N ASN A 438 -4.57 -13.65 -1.76
CA ASN A 438 -3.75 -13.96 -0.57
C ASN A 438 -2.27 -13.57 -0.72
N LYS A 439 -1.83 -13.18 -1.92
CA LYS A 439 -0.44 -12.79 -2.23
C LYS A 439 -0.26 -11.27 -2.31
N MET A 440 -1.33 -10.49 -2.13
CA MET A 440 -1.26 -9.03 -2.07
C MET A 440 -0.89 -8.58 -0.66
N ASP A 441 0.08 -7.70 -0.55
CA ASP A 441 0.34 -6.92 0.66
C ASP A 441 -0.54 -5.66 0.72
N ASP A 442 -0.43 -4.87 1.78
CA ASP A 442 -1.21 -3.65 1.96
C ASP A 442 -0.85 -2.55 0.97
N ALA A 443 0.43 -2.45 0.60
CA ALA A 443 0.91 -1.49 -0.40
C ALA A 443 0.25 -1.74 -1.77
N ALA A 444 0.24 -2.98 -2.25
CA ALA A 444 -0.41 -3.36 -3.50
C ALA A 444 -1.93 -3.11 -3.48
N ARG A 445 -2.60 -3.38 -2.35
CA ARG A 445 -4.05 -3.12 -2.21
C ARG A 445 -4.38 -1.63 -2.31
N ILE A 446 -3.59 -0.79 -1.64
CA ILE A 446 -3.75 0.66 -1.69
C ILE A 446 -3.47 1.17 -3.10
N LYS A 447 -2.38 0.73 -3.72
CA LYS A 447 -2.03 1.10 -5.09
C LYS A 447 -3.13 0.70 -6.08
N MET A 448 -3.68 -0.52 -5.97
CA MET A 448 -4.82 -0.94 -6.80
C MET A 448 -6.06 -0.06 -6.61
N SER A 449 -6.36 0.34 -5.38
CA SER A 449 -7.47 1.27 -5.10
C SER A 449 -7.22 2.66 -5.72
N GLN A 450 -5.99 3.15 -5.69
CA GLN A 450 -5.59 4.39 -6.36
C GLN A 450 -5.73 4.27 -7.88
N LEU A 451 -5.20 3.21 -8.48
CA LEU A 451 -5.29 2.95 -9.92
C LEU A 451 -6.74 2.88 -10.39
N ARG A 452 -7.58 2.16 -9.67
CA ARG A 452 -9.02 2.08 -9.97
C ARG A 452 -9.65 3.47 -10.06
N ARG A 453 -9.40 4.33 -9.06
CA ARG A 453 -9.93 5.69 -9.05
C ARG A 453 -9.34 6.54 -10.18
N GLN A 454 -8.05 6.45 -10.40
CA GLN A 454 -7.31 7.25 -11.38
C GLN A 454 -7.70 6.88 -12.82
N VAL A 455 -7.61 5.60 -13.19
CA VAL A 455 -7.90 5.12 -14.54
C VAL A 455 -9.38 5.30 -14.89
N TYR A 456 -10.31 4.99 -13.98
CA TYR A 456 -11.73 5.25 -14.25
C TYR A 456 -12.06 6.76 -14.31
N ALA A 457 -11.29 7.61 -13.65
CA ALA A 457 -11.41 9.07 -13.79
C ALA A 457 -10.87 9.59 -15.14
N LEU A 458 -10.05 8.81 -15.86
CA LEU A 458 -9.73 9.07 -17.27
C LEU A 458 -10.89 8.73 -18.21
N GLY A 459 -12.02 8.24 -17.69
CA GLY A 459 -13.22 7.93 -18.48
C GLY A 459 -13.61 9.10 -19.37
N ASP A 460 -14.24 8.78 -20.50
CA ASP A 460 -14.45 9.62 -21.68
C ASP A 460 -14.73 11.12 -21.40
N LEU A 461 -13.65 11.88 -21.16
CA LEU A 461 -13.73 13.32 -20.89
C LEU A 461 -14.23 14.08 -22.11
N LEU A 462 -13.99 13.54 -23.31
CA LEU A 462 -14.52 14.09 -24.55
C LEU A 462 -16.05 14.04 -24.52
N SER A 463 -16.66 12.88 -24.24
CA SER A 463 -18.11 12.77 -24.09
C SER A 463 -18.66 13.63 -22.96
N GLN A 464 -18.01 13.66 -21.79
CA GLN A 464 -18.44 14.54 -20.69
C GLN A 464 -18.37 16.02 -21.05
N GLY A 465 -17.34 16.44 -21.79
CA GLY A 465 -17.20 17.80 -22.29
C GLY A 465 -18.28 18.13 -23.31
N ILE A 466 -18.59 17.21 -24.22
CA ILE A 466 -19.68 17.34 -25.20
C ILE A 466 -21.04 17.46 -24.50
N GLU A 467 -21.33 16.62 -23.50
CA GLU A 467 -22.56 16.69 -22.71
C GLU A 467 -22.69 18.01 -21.97
N ALA A 468 -21.61 18.47 -21.31
CA ALA A 468 -21.59 19.78 -20.64
C ALA A 468 -21.83 20.93 -21.63
N TYR A 469 -21.24 20.84 -22.83
CA TYR A 469 -21.46 21.80 -23.90
C TYR A 469 -22.93 21.81 -24.36
N GLN A 470 -23.50 20.64 -24.62
CA GLN A 470 -24.90 20.49 -25.03
C GLN A 470 -25.90 20.97 -23.97
N ALA A 471 -25.54 20.86 -22.68
CA ALA A 471 -26.29 21.39 -21.56
C ALA A 471 -26.16 22.93 -21.40
N GLY A 472 -25.32 23.59 -22.19
CA GLY A 472 -25.04 25.02 -22.10
C GLY A 472 -24.06 25.41 -21.00
N GLU A 473 -23.39 24.46 -20.36
CA GLU A 473 -22.42 24.67 -19.28
C GLU A 473 -21.02 25.00 -19.83
N ILE A 474 -20.90 26.11 -20.58
CA ILE A 474 -19.70 26.48 -21.38
C ILE A 474 -18.38 26.41 -20.58
N LYS A 475 -18.35 26.97 -19.37
CA LYS A 475 -17.14 26.94 -18.53
C LYS A 475 -16.72 25.51 -18.17
N LYS A 476 -17.68 24.66 -17.81
CA LYS A 476 -17.42 23.27 -17.44
C LYS A 476 -16.98 22.45 -18.65
N ALA A 477 -17.59 22.67 -19.82
CA ALA A 477 -17.16 22.06 -21.07
C ALA A 477 -15.71 22.42 -21.38
N ARG A 478 -15.36 23.71 -21.34
CA ARG A 478 -13.98 24.19 -21.51
C ARG A 478 -13.03 23.51 -20.52
N ASP A 479 -13.34 23.57 -19.22
CA ASP A 479 -12.47 23.00 -18.19
C ASP A 479 -12.31 21.48 -18.35
N THR A 480 -13.32 20.78 -18.89
CA THR A 480 -13.27 19.34 -19.17
C THR A 480 -12.43 19.03 -20.40
N PHE A 481 -12.58 19.77 -21.49
CA PHE A 481 -11.73 19.61 -22.68
C PHE A 481 -10.28 19.98 -22.38
N MET A 482 -10.03 21.00 -21.55
CA MET A 482 -8.68 21.35 -21.08
C MET A 482 -8.04 20.21 -20.27
N LYS A 483 -8.82 19.41 -19.54
CA LYS A 483 -8.31 18.20 -18.86
C LYS A 483 -7.97 17.08 -19.84
N ALA A 484 -8.61 17.04 -21.00
CA ALA A 484 -8.33 16.09 -22.08
C ALA A 484 -7.34 16.66 -23.11
N TRP A 485 -6.44 17.56 -22.69
CA TRP A 485 -5.48 18.22 -23.58
C TRP A 485 -4.66 17.20 -24.37
N GLY A 486 -4.51 17.42 -25.68
CA GLY A 486 -3.85 16.49 -26.60
C GLY A 486 -4.80 15.48 -27.27
N ASN A 487 -6.04 15.30 -26.78
CA ASN A 487 -7.05 14.56 -27.54
C ASN A 487 -7.52 15.40 -28.73
N THR A 488 -7.41 14.88 -29.96
CA THR A 488 -7.84 15.59 -31.17
C THR A 488 -9.29 16.09 -31.10
N GLY A 489 -10.21 15.26 -30.58
CA GLY A 489 -11.61 15.65 -30.42
C GLY A 489 -11.79 16.77 -29.40
N ALA A 490 -11.09 16.75 -28.27
CA ALA A 490 -11.16 17.80 -27.26
C ALA A 490 -10.56 19.12 -27.78
N MET A 491 -9.43 19.03 -28.48
CA MET A 491 -8.76 20.18 -29.12
C MET A 491 -9.67 20.81 -30.18
N ASN A 492 -10.33 20.00 -31.00
CA ASN A 492 -11.35 20.46 -31.95
C ASN A 492 -12.53 21.16 -31.26
N ASN A 493 -13.03 20.62 -30.15
CA ASN A 493 -14.10 21.26 -29.39
C ASN A 493 -13.66 22.60 -28.75
N LEU A 494 -12.44 22.69 -28.22
CA LEU A 494 -11.88 23.96 -27.74
C LEU A 494 -11.76 24.98 -28.88
N ALA A 495 -11.29 24.55 -30.06
CA ALA A 495 -11.20 25.39 -31.24
C ALA A 495 -12.57 25.88 -31.71
N TYR A 496 -13.57 24.99 -31.72
CA TYR A 496 -14.95 25.31 -32.04
C TYR A 496 -15.53 26.38 -31.10
N MET A 497 -15.37 26.20 -29.79
CA MET A 497 -15.82 27.16 -28.77
C MET A 497 -15.09 28.51 -28.88
N LEU A 498 -13.78 28.50 -29.13
CA LEU A 498 -12.96 29.69 -29.28
C LEU A 498 -13.34 30.48 -30.54
N ARG A 499 -13.52 29.81 -31.68
CA ARG A 499 -13.92 30.42 -32.95
C ARG A 499 -15.27 31.12 -32.85
N ARG A 500 -16.21 30.54 -32.09
CA ARG A 500 -17.55 31.11 -31.87
C ARG A 500 -17.58 32.23 -30.83
N GLY A 501 -16.45 32.54 -30.19
CA GLY A 501 -16.35 33.55 -29.13
C GLY A 501 -17.06 33.14 -27.84
N GLU A 502 -17.38 31.86 -27.67
CA GLU A 502 -18.02 31.33 -26.46
C GLU A 502 -17.02 31.25 -25.29
N ILE A 503 -15.73 31.18 -25.61
CA ILE A 503 -14.61 31.34 -24.69
C ILE A 503 -13.64 32.40 -25.24
N GLY A 504 -12.99 33.13 -24.33
CA GLY A 504 -12.13 34.26 -24.71
C GLY A 504 -10.70 33.87 -25.12
N SER A 505 -10.14 32.82 -24.52
CA SER A 505 -8.82 32.31 -24.86
C SER A 505 -8.67 30.85 -24.42
N VAL A 506 -7.69 30.18 -25.02
CA VAL A 506 -7.24 28.83 -24.64
C VAL A 506 -5.74 28.93 -24.39
N ALA A 507 -5.33 28.71 -23.14
CA ALA A 507 -3.94 28.76 -22.73
C ALA A 507 -3.56 27.46 -22.02
N TYR A 508 -2.44 26.86 -22.42
CA TYR A 508 -1.90 25.64 -21.82
C TYR A 508 -0.41 25.81 -21.57
N LYS A 509 0.04 25.51 -20.33
CA LYS A 509 1.42 25.73 -19.86
C LYS A 509 1.97 27.13 -20.18
N GLY A 510 1.13 28.17 -20.03
CA GLY A 510 1.51 29.57 -20.25
C GLY A 510 1.59 30.02 -21.72
N ILE A 511 1.28 29.13 -22.67
CA ILE A 511 1.21 29.43 -24.11
C ILE A 511 -0.25 29.58 -24.51
N GLU A 512 -0.60 30.67 -25.17
CA GLU A 512 -1.92 30.84 -25.79
C GLU A 512 -1.96 30.17 -27.16
N TYR A 513 -3.07 29.48 -27.45
CA TYR A 513 -3.28 28.74 -28.69
C TYR A 513 -4.41 29.37 -29.50
N SER A 514 -4.14 29.58 -30.78
CA SER A 514 -5.12 30.01 -31.79
C SER A 514 -5.96 28.85 -32.30
N VAL A 515 -7.08 29.15 -32.96
CA VAL A 515 -7.95 28.14 -33.58
C VAL A 515 -7.18 27.24 -34.57
N PRO A 516 -6.31 27.76 -35.47
CA PRO A 516 -5.53 26.90 -36.35
C PRO A 516 -4.56 25.97 -35.61
N GLU A 517 -3.93 26.44 -34.53
CA GLU A 517 -2.98 25.63 -33.75
C GLU A 517 -3.69 24.48 -33.03
N LEU A 518 -4.88 24.72 -32.47
CA LEU A 518 -5.70 23.69 -31.84
C LEU A 518 -6.17 22.62 -32.83
N LEU A 519 -6.48 23.01 -34.07
CA LEU A 519 -6.98 22.11 -35.11
C LEU A 519 -5.90 21.37 -35.87
N LYS A 520 -4.63 21.79 -35.78
CA LYS A 520 -3.52 21.33 -36.63
C LYS A 520 -3.43 19.80 -36.71
N ALA A 521 -3.37 19.13 -35.56
CA ALA A 521 -3.21 17.67 -35.50
C ALA A 521 -4.39 16.93 -36.15
N GLY A 522 -5.62 17.39 -35.91
CA GLY A 522 -6.83 16.80 -36.50
C GLY A 522 -6.91 17.03 -38.01
N VAL A 523 -6.54 18.23 -38.48
CA VAL A 523 -6.46 18.53 -39.91
C VAL A 523 -5.37 17.70 -40.59
N GLU A 524 -4.21 17.50 -39.98
CA GLU A 524 -3.14 16.65 -40.51
C GLU A 524 -3.57 15.18 -40.59
N ALA A 525 -4.33 14.70 -39.58
CA ALA A 525 -4.89 13.36 -39.53
C ALA A 525 -6.11 13.14 -40.45
N GLY A 526 -6.71 14.20 -40.98
CA GLY A 526 -7.92 14.12 -41.81
C GLY A 526 -9.23 13.95 -41.04
N GLU A 527 -9.25 14.29 -39.74
CA GLU A 527 -10.44 14.19 -38.89
C GLU A 527 -11.50 15.22 -39.34
N GLY A 528 -12.70 14.74 -39.63
CA GLY A 528 -13.70 15.46 -40.39
C GLY A 528 -14.26 16.69 -39.67
N PHE A 529 -14.46 16.66 -38.36
CA PHE A 529 -14.86 17.85 -37.61
C PHE A 529 -13.75 18.91 -37.59
N SER A 530 -12.48 18.53 -37.44
CA SER A 530 -11.36 19.48 -37.54
C SER A 530 -11.27 20.11 -38.92
N LEU A 531 -11.48 19.33 -39.99
CA LEU A 531 -11.52 19.84 -41.37
C LEU A 531 -12.66 20.87 -41.56
N VAL A 532 -13.85 20.57 -41.06
CA VAL A 532 -15.00 21.50 -41.12
C VAL A 532 -14.73 22.77 -40.32
N ASN A 533 -14.22 22.66 -39.10
CA ASN A 533 -13.94 23.82 -38.26
C ASN A 533 -12.80 24.69 -38.80
N MET A 534 -11.79 24.09 -39.44
CA MET A 534 -10.74 24.83 -40.15
C MET A 534 -11.32 25.57 -41.36
N ALA A 535 -12.18 24.92 -42.14
CA ALA A 535 -12.87 25.57 -43.26
C ALA A 535 -13.72 26.76 -42.80
N LEU A 536 -14.48 26.60 -41.71
CA LEU A 536 -15.27 27.69 -41.13
C LEU A 536 -14.39 28.84 -40.64
N TYR A 537 -13.29 28.54 -39.96
CA TYR A 537 -12.34 29.56 -39.48
C TYR A 537 -11.80 30.39 -40.65
N GLU A 538 -11.26 29.74 -41.69
CA GLU A 538 -10.69 30.44 -42.83
C GLU A 538 -11.72 31.26 -43.62
N CYS A 539 -12.94 30.74 -43.80
CA CYS A 539 -14.01 31.46 -44.49
C CYS A 539 -14.47 32.69 -43.69
N THR A 540 -14.48 32.59 -42.36
CA THR A 540 -14.89 33.70 -41.48
C THR A 540 -13.85 34.82 -41.43
N GLU A 541 -12.55 34.50 -41.32
CA GLU A 541 -11.49 35.52 -41.32
C GLU A 541 -11.34 36.22 -42.67
N LYS A 542 -11.54 35.50 -43.79
CA LYS A 542 -11.45 36.07 -45.14
C LYS A 542 -12.71 36.81 -45.57
N GLY A 543 -13.79 36.73 -44.78
CA GLY A 543 -15.06 37.40 -45.05
C GLY A 543 -15.81 36.86 -46.27
N ASP A 544 -15.45 35.67 -46.77
CA ASP A 544 -16.00 35.08 -47.99
C ASP A 544 -16.47 33.65 -47.69
N PHE A 545 -17.78 33.49 -47.48
CA PHE A 545 -18.42 32.21 -47.16
C PHE A 545 -18.68 31.39 -48.43
N SER A 546 -17.68 31.24 -49.29
CA SER A 546 -17.79 30.49 -50.55
C SER A 546 -17.28 29.06 -50.42
N PHE A 547 -17.96 28.10 -51.04
CA PHE A 547 -17.51 26.70 -51.08
C PHE A 547 -16.12 26.55 -51.72
N ALA A 548 -15.73 27.46 -52.61
CA ALA A 548 -14.41 27.46 -53.23
C ALA A 548 -13.27 27.50 -52.20
N ALA A 549 -13.45 28.26 -51.11
CA ALA A 549 -12.48 28.34 -50.01
C ALA A 549 -12.50 27.09 -49.12
N ALA A 550 -13.68 26.53 -48.84
CA ALA A 550 -13.84 25.35 -47.99
C ALA A 550 -13.46 24.03 -48.69
N ARG A 551 -13.47 23.98 -50.03
CA ARG A 551 -13.33 22.75 -50.83
C ARG A 551 -12.07 21.94 -50.52
N ALA A 552 -10.96 22.63 -50.24
CA ALA A 552 -9.68 21.99 -49.94
C ALA A 552 -9.72 21.14 -48.65
N TYR A 553 -10.62 21.47 -47.73
CA TYR A 553 -10.81 20.76 -46.47
C TYR A 553 -11.95 19.75 -46.57
N ILE A 554 -13.11 20.18 -47.05
CA ILE A 554 -14.32 19.33 -47.11
C ILE A 554 -14.11 18.11 -48.01
N GLY A 555 -13.37 18.25 -49.11
CA GLY A 555 -13.07 17.12 -50.00
C GLY A 555 -12.15 16.05 -49.40
N ARG A 556 -11.57 16.27 -48.22
CA ARG A 556 -10.71 15.33 -47.51
C ARG A 556 -11.43 14.53 -46.42
N ILE A 557 -12.71 14.83 -46.17
CA ILE A 557 -13.51 14.15 -45.15
C ILE A 557 -13.68 12.68 -45.54
N ASP A 558 -13.43 11.78 -44.60
CA ASP A 558 -13.73 10.36 -44.76
C ASP A 558 -15.26 10.15 -44.87
N PRO A 559 -15.75 9.48 -45.93
CA PRO A 559 -17.16 9.13 -46.08
C PRO A 559 -17.81 8.51 -44.83
N ASP A 560 -17.05 7.74 -44.03
CA ASP A 560 -17.58 7.09 -42.83
C ASP A 560 -17.89 8.10 -41.70
N GLU A 561 -17.26 9.27 -41.69
CA GLU A 561 -17.48 10.32 -40.68
C GLU A 561 -18.63 11.29 -41.04
N VAL A 562 -19.01 11.35 -42.33
CA VAL A 562 -20.03 12.27 -42.86
C VAL A 562 -21.32 12.23 -42.05
N LYS A 563 -21.76 11.02 -41.65
CA LYS A 563 -23.00 10.85 -40.90
C LYS A 563 -22.98 11.64 -39.59
N GLY A 564 -21.88 11.57 -38.82
CA GLY A 564 -21.74 12.29 -37.55
C GLY A 564 -21.74 13.80 -37.75
N ILE A 565 -20.99 14.27 -38.74
CA ILE A 565 -20.90 15.68 -39.12
C ILE A 565 -22.29 16.21 -39.51
N PHE A 566 -22.99 15.49 -40.40
CA PHE A 566 -24.33 15.82 -40.85
C PHE A 566 -25.32 15.98 -39.69
N TYR A 567 -25.34 15.03 -38.75
CA TYR A 567 -26.25 15.11 -37.59
C TYR A 567 -25.99 16.36 -36.73
N TRP A 568 -24.72 16.65 -36.41
CA TRP A 568 -24.37 17.81 -35.62
C TRP A 568 -24.83 19.12 -36.28
N TRP A 569 -24.51 19.29 -37.56
CA TRP A 569 -24.80 20.52 -38.30
C TRP A 569 -26.27 20.67 -38.68
N ILE A 570 -27.03 19.57 -38.82
CA ILE A 570 -28.50 19.63 -38.87
C ILE A 570 -29.06 20.23 -37.59
N HIS A 571 -28.57 19.85 -36.41
CA HIS A 571 -29.07 20.41 -35.16
C HIS A 571 -28.77 21.90 -35.05
N ALA A 572 -27.60 22.36 -35.53
CA ALA A 572 -27.30 23.79 -35.63
C ALA A 572 -28.27 24.51 -36.60
N ALA A 573 -28.52 23.93 -37.77
CA ALA A 573 -29.48 24.48 -38.74
C ALA A 573 -30.92 24.53 -38.19
N LEU A 574 -31.35 23.52 -37.42
CA LEU A 574 -32.66 23.50 -36.74
C LEU A 574 -32.80 24.63 -35.71
N LYS A 575 -31.69 25.04 -35.09
CA LYS A 575 -31.62 26.23 -34.22
C LYS A 575 -31.51 27.55 -34.99
N LYS A 576 -31.61 27.50 -36.33
CA LYS A 576 -31.46 28.65 -37.23
C LYS A 576 -30.08 29.29 -37.17
N GLU A 577 -29.03 28.49 -36.96
CA GLU A 577 -27.65 28.96 -37.01
C GLU A 577 -27.15 28.94 -38.46
N ARG A 578 -26.61 30.07 -38.94
CA ARG A 578 -26.10 30.21 -40.32
C ARG A 578 -25.05 29.16 -40.66
N GLU A 579 -24.15 28.86 -39.73
CA GLU A 579 -23.08 27.86 -39.91
C GLU A 579 -23.63 26.47 -40.21
N GLY A 580 -24.76 26.08 -39.60
CA GLY A 580 -25.43 24.81 -39.88
C GLY A 580 -25.83 24.68 -41.34
N PHE A 581 -26.51 25.69 -41.88
CA PHE A 581 -26.89 25.70 -43.30
C PHE A 581 -25.68 25.72 -44.24
N LEU A 582 -24.63 26.45 -43.86
CA LEU A 582 -23.42 26.56 -44.65
C LEU A 582 -22.70 25.22 -44.78
N VAL A 583 -22.47 24.52 -43.67
CA VAL A 583 -21.81 23.22 -43.69
C VAL A 583 -22.65 22.18 -44.45
N LEU A 584 -23.98 22.17 -44.26
CA LEU A 584 -24.86 21.30 -45.03
C LEU A 584 -24.77 21.57 -46.54
N SER A 585 -24.69 22.85 -46.95
CA SER A 585 -24.45 23.22 -48.34
C SER A 585 -23.14 22.63 -48.85
N TRP A 586 -22.04 22.78 -48.10
CA TRP A 586 -20.74 22.24 -48.48
C TRP A 586 -20.73 20.71 -48.61
N LEU A 587 -21.42 19.99 -47.73
CA LEU A 587 -21.57 18.55 -47.83
C LEU A 587 -22.36 18.14 -49.09
N MET A 588 -23.40 18.89 -49.47
CA MET A 588 -24.12 18.69 -50.74
C MET A 588 -23.22 18.98 -51.95
N GLU A 589 -22.45 20.07 -51.90
CA GLU A 589 -21.56 20.45 -53.00
C GLU A 589 -20.44 19.44 -53.24
N ALA A 590 -19.96 18.81 -52.16
CA ALA A 590 -18.98 17.73 -52.20
C ALA A 590 -19.58 16.37 -52.62
N GLY A 591 -20.91 16.26 -52.71
CA GLY A 591 -21.61 15.04 -53.11
C GLY A 591 -21.72 14.00 -51.99
N PHE A 592 -21.59 14.40 -50.72
CA PHE A 592 -21.74 13.51 -49.57
C PHE A 592 -23.20 13.28 -49.17
N ILE A 593 -24.07 14.24 -49.45
CA ILE A 593 -25.50 14.20 -49.15
C ILE A 593 -26.30 14.85 -50.29
N ASP A 594 -27.55 14.41 -50.49
CA ASP A 594 -28.42 14.92 -51.56
C ASP A 594 -29.56 15.82 -51.05
N GLU A 595 -30.08 15.55 -49.85
CA GLU A 595 -31.23 16.25 -49.26
C GLU A 595 -31.07 16.47 -47.75
N THR A 596 -31.78 17.47 -47.22
CA THR A 596 -31.90 17.75 -45.77
C THR A 596 -33.37 17.96 -45.39
N PRO A 597 -33.73 18.02 -44.09
CA PRO A 597 -35.07 18.42 -43.66
C PRO A 597 -35.51 19.82 -44.14
N PHE A 598 -34.59 20.64 -44.65
CA PHE A 598 -34.84 21.98 -45.16
C PHE A 598 -34.95 22.03 -46.70
N GLY A 599 -34.81 20.89 -47.38
CA GLY A 599 -34.81 20.78 -48.84
C GLY A 599 -33.45 20.38 -49.41
N GLY A 600 -33.34 20.48 -50.74
CA GLY A 600 -32.11 20.19 -51.47
C GLY A 600 -31.23 21.44 -51.61
N ARG A 601 -30.28 21.37 -52.55
CA ARG A 601 -29.27 22.43 -52.76
C ARG A 601 -29.89 23.81 -53.03
N GLN A 602 -30.97 23.88 -53.81
CA GLN A 602 -31.63 25.15 -54.14
C GLN A 602 -32.29 25.80 -52.92
N GLU A 603 -32.93 25.01 -52.07
CA GLU A 603 -33.57 25.50 -50.84
C GLU A 603 -32.54 25.98 -49.82
N ILE A 604 -31.45 25.23 -49.60
CA ILE A 604 -30.35 25.63 -48.70
C ILE A 604 -29.70 26.93 -49.19
N SER A 605 -29.42 27.05 -50.50
CA SER A 605 -28.84 28.28 -51.08
C SER A 605 -29.76 29.49 -50.87
N ARG A 606 -31.07 29.35 -51.07
CA ARG A 606 -32.02 30.44 -50.80
C ARG A 606 -32.00 30.86 -49.33
N ILE A 607 -31.95 29.91 -48.40
CA ILE A 607 -31.87 30.22 -46.96
C ILE A 607 -30.58 31.00 -46.66
N LEU A 608 -29.44 30.58 -47.22
CA LEU A 608 -28.16 31.28 -47.03
C LEU A 608 -28.19 32.70 -47.64
N GLU A 609 -28.80 32.89 -48.81
CA GLU A 609 -29.02 34.21 -49.41
C GLU A 609 -29.91 35.10 -48.53
N GLU A 610 -30.92 34.53 -47.84
CA GLU A 610 -31.75 35.27 -46.88
C GLU A 610 -30.93 35.73 -45.66
N TYR A 611 -29.98 34.93 -45.18
CA TYR A 611 -29.04 35.36 -44.13
C TYR A 611 -28.09 36.47 -44.59
N GLU A 612 -27.67 36.46 -45.86
CA GLU A 612 -26.79 37.51 -46.44
C GLU A 612 -27.54 38.81 -46.73
N ASN A 613 -28.80 38.72 -47.15
CA ASN A 613 -29.67 39.87 -47.38
C ASN A 613 -30.31 40.41 -46.08
N GLY A 614 -30.29 39.61 -45.00
CA GLY A 614 -30.93 39.87 -43.71
C GLY A 614 -30.10 40.64 -42.70
N THR A 615 -28.93 41.19 -43.07
CA THR A 615 -28.00 41.92 -42.17
C THR A 615 -28.51 43.26 -41.63
N GLU A 616 -29.82 43.51 -41.60
CA GLU A 616 -30.46 44.52 -40.75
C GLU A 616 -31.91 44.10 -40.40
N ARG A 617 -32.09 43.23 -39.39
CA ARG A 617 -33.19 43.33 -38.40
C ARG A 617 -32.97 42.32 -37.28
N ARG A 618 -32.40 42.87 -36.20
CA ARG A 618 -32.25 42.38 -34.81
C ARG A 618 -32.90 41.06 -34.45
#